data_AF-A0A2R6C4E4-F1
#
_entry.id   AF-A0A2R6C4E4-F1
#
_cell.length_a   1.000
_cell.length_b   1.000
_cell.length_c   1.000
_cell.angle_alpha   90.00
_cell.angle_beta   90.00
_cell.angle_gamma   90.00
#
_symmetry.space_group_name_H-M   'P 1'
#
loop_
_entity.id
_entity.type
_entity.pdbx_description
1 polymer ?
#
loop_
_entity_poly.entity_id
_entity_poly.type
_entity_poly.pdbx_seq_one_letter_code
_entity_poly.pdbx_strand_id
1 'polypeptide(L)'
;MVCDSGFMDEFDEMVAQAIEKGVSLSRLKSHFSLTSESDAARLRAAVLERKMGVDLSSVKSLKLDFDVLVGRNIENPVGGVVLPVG
;
A
#
# COMPACT_ATOMS: atom_id res chain seq x y z
N MET A 1 -16.50 5.88 21.73
CA MET A 1 -15.80 4.98 20.80
C MET A 1 -16.45 5.15 19.44
N VAL A 2 -16.11 6.23 18.74
CA VAL A 2 -16.77 6.66 17.50
C VAL A 2 -15.71 7.35 16.65
N CYS A 3 -15.81 7.17 15.32
CA CYS A 3 -14.99 7.73 14.24
C CYS A 3 -13.76 6.90 13.83
N ASP A 4 -13.98 5.72 13.24
CA ASP A 4 -12.95 5.05 12.40
C ASP A 4 -13.54 4.40 11.13
N SER A 5 -14.88 4.29 11.02
CA SER A 5 -15.55 3.63 9.89
C SER A 5 -15.42 4.40 8.58
N GLY A 6 -15.57 5.73 8.60
CA GLY A 6 -15.56 6.53 7.37
C GLY A 6 -14.21 6.56 6.63
N PHE A 7 -13.10 6.34 7.34
CA PHE A 7 -11.76 6.32 6.73
C PHE A 7 -11.43 4.95 6.13
N MET A 8 -11.90 3.87 6.77
CA MET A 8 -11.81 2.52 6.20
C MET A 8 -12.66 2.37 4.93
N ASP A 9 -13.85 2.97 4.92
CA ASP A 9 -14.75 2.90 3.77
C ASP A 9 -14.12 3.55 2.52
N GLU A 10 -13.51 4.74 2.65
CA GLU A 10 -12.83 5.43 1.54
C GLU A 10 -11.62 4.64 1.01
N PHE A 11 -10.82 4.05 1.89
CA PHE A 11 -9.66 3.24 1.48
C PHE A 11 -10.08 1.97 0.75
N ASP A 12 -11.10 1.27 1.25
CA ASP A 12 -11.63 0.07 0.61
C ASP A 12 -12.25 0.36 -0.77
N GLU A 13 -12.89 1.53 -0.91
CA GLU A 13 -13.35 2.04 -2.20
C GLU A 13 -12.19 2.32 -3.16
N MET A 14 -11.10 2.94 -2.69
CA MET A 14 -9.90 3.15 -3.51
C MET A 14 -9.31 1.82 -3.99
N VAL A 15 -9.25 0.80 -3.13
CA VAL A 15 -8.79 -0.55 -3.50
C VAL A 15 -9.71 -1.16 -4.56
N ALA A 16 -11.03 -1.11 -4.35
CA ALA A 16 -12.00 -1.65 -5.29
C ALA A 16 -11.91 -0.95 -6.66
N GLN A 17 -11.85 0.39 -6.66
CA GLN A 17 -11.73 1.20 -7.87
C GLN A 17 -10.42 0.94 -8.62
N ALA A 18 -9.30 0.79 -7.91
CA ALA A 18 -8.01 0.47 -8.51
C ALA A 18 -8.04 -0.86 -9.27
N ILE A 19 -8.74 -1.86 -8.72
CA ILE A 19 -8.90 -3.18 -9.31
C ILE A 19 -9.83 -3.11 -10.52
N GLU A 20 -11.01 -2.52 -10.34
CA GLU A 20 -12.03 -2.38 -11.40
C GLU A 20 -11.48 -1.66 -12.62
N LYS A 21 -10.78 -0.54 -12.43
CA LYS A 21 -10.20 0.26 -13.51
C LYS A 21 -8.88 -0.29 -14.05
N GLY A 22 -8.36 -1.38 -13.48
CA GLY A 22 -7.09 -1.98 -13.90
C GLY A 22 -5.89 -1.04 -13.75
N VAL A 23 -5.88 -0.20 -12.71
CA VAL A 23 -4.80 0.79 -12.49
C VAL A 23 -3.50 0.06 -12.17
N SER A 24 -2.42 0.41 -12.87
CA SER A 24 -1.08 -0.11 -12.56
C SER A 24 -0.67 0.25 -11.13
N LEU A 25 -0.09 -0.70 -10.39
CA LEU A 25 0.41 -0.49 -9.02
C LEU A 25 1.38 0.69 -8.90
N SER A 26 2.19 0.93 -9.93
CA SER A 26 3.14 2.05 -9.98
C SER A 26 2.47 3.41 -10.14
N ARG A 27 1.23 3.46 -10.65
CA ARG A 27 0.47 4.69 -10.89
C ARG A 27 -0.53 5.02 -9.80
N LEU A 28 -0.70 4.16 -8.79
CA LEU A 28 -1.72 4.35 -7.75
C LEU A 28 -1.54 5.68 -6.99
N LYS A 29 -0.31 6.04 -6.65
CA LYS A 29 -0.04 7.32 -5.96
C LYS A 29 -0.56 8.53 -6.74
N SER A 30 -0.21 8.62 -8.02
CA SER A 30 -0.65 9.75 -8.86
C SER A 30 -2.14 9.66 -9.23
N HIS A 31 -2.67 8.46 -9.42
CA HIS A 31 -4.09 8.26 -9.74
C HIS A 31 -5.01 8.76 -8.62
N PHE A 32 -4.66 8.46 -7.37
CA PHE A 32 -5.44 8.85 -6.19
C PHE A 32 -4.92 10.12 -5.51
N SER A 33 -3.96 10.82 -6.12
CA SER A 33 -3.34 12.04 -5.56
C SER A 33 -2.81 11.86 -4.12
N LEU A 34 -2.29 10.68 -3.80
CA LEU A 34 -1.72 10.38 -2.49
C LEU A 34 -0.44 11.20 -2.27
N THR A 35 -0.34 11.83 -1.09
CA THR A 35 0.80 12.66 -0.73
C THR A 35 2.00 11.83 -0.28
N SER A 36 1.77 10.70 0.40
CA SER A 36 2.82 9.82 0.93
C SER A 36 3.04 8.57 0.06
N GLU A 37 4.31 8.20 -0.12
CA GLU A 37 4.72 6.90 -0.63
C GLU A 37 4.35 5.76 0.33
N SER A 38 4.24 6.05 1.62
CA SER A 38 3.81 5.07 2.62
C SER A 38 2.35 4.67 2.42
N ASP A 39 1.47 5.64 2.15
CA ASP A 39 0.07 5.37 1.83
C ASP A 39 -0.07 4.67 0.48
N ALA A 40 0.74 5.07 -0.51
CA ALA A 40 0.80 4.36 -1.79
C ALA A 40 1.25 2.90 -1.61
N ALA A 41 2.21 2.63 -0.73
CA ALA A 41 2.66 1.27 -0.41
C ALA A 41 1.56 0.42 0.22
N ARG A 42 0.82 1.00 1.18
CA ARG A 42 -0.36 0.35 1.79
C ARG A 42 -1.41 0.01 0.75
N LEU A 43 -1.74 0.96 -0.14
CA LEU A 43 -2.71 0.74 -1.20
C LEU A 43 -2.25 -0.34 -2.19
N ARG A 44 -0.99 -0.32 -2.64
CA ARG A 44 -0.43 -1.37 -3.51
C ARG A 44 -0.57 -2.75 -2.87
N ALA A 45 -0.23 -2.87 -1.59
CA ALA A 45 -0.28 -4.12 -0.87
C ALA A 45 -1.72 -4.61 -0.67
N ALA A 46 -2.68 -3.73 -0.38
CA ALA A 46 -4.10 -4.08 -0.29
C ALA A 46 -4.69 -4.51 -1.66
N VAL A 47 -4.33 -3.82 -2.75
CA VAL A 47 -4.72 -4.22 -4.11
C VAL A 47 -4.17 -5.60 -4.45
N LEU A 48 -2.91 -5.89 -4.11
CA LEU A 48 -2.29 -7.19 -4.36
C LEU A 48 -2.98 -8.32 -3.61
N GLU A 49 -3.23 -8.16 -2.31
CA GLU A 49 -3.96 -9.16 -1.52
C GLU A 49 -5.32 -9.47 -2.12
N ARG A 50 -6.10 -8.43 -2.46
CA ARG A 50 -7.46 -8.61 -2.98
C ARG A 50 -7.46 -9.22 -4.39
N LYS A 51 -6.50 -8.87 -5.25
CA LYS A 51 -6.38 -9.46 -6.60
C LYS A 51 -5.90 -10.91 -6.58
N MET A 52 -5.02 -11.26 -5.66
CA MET A 52 -4.35 -12.57 -5.64
C MET A 52 -4.95 -13.55 -4.62
N GLY A 53 -5.81 -13.08 -3.70
CA GLY A 53 -6.37 -13.91 -2.63
C GLY A 53 -5.31 -14.37 -1.62
N VAL A 54 -4.28 -13.55 -1.38
CA VAL A 54 -3.17 -13.85 -0.47
C VAL A 54 -3.16 -12.91 0.73
N ASP A 55 -2.52 -13.31 1.82
CA ASP A 55 -2.25 -12.48 2.99
C ASP A 55 -0.80 -11.97 2.97
N LEU A 56 -0.61 -10.65 3.07
CA LEU A 56 0.70 -9.99 3.13
C LEU A 56 1.00 -9.38 4.51
N SER A 57 0.26 -9.78 5.55
CA SER A 57 0.44 -9.31 6.93
C SER A 57 1.89 -9.35 7.43
N SER A 58 2.66 -10.38 7.05
CA SER A 58 4.07 -10.54 7.42
C SER A 58 5.01 -9.48 6.81
N VAL A 59 4.65 -8.92 5.65
CA VAL A 59 5.46 -7.94 4.91
C VAL A 59 4.99 -6.51 5.20
N LYS A 60 3.68 -6.32 5.42
CA LYS A 60 3.04 -5.02 5.71
C LYS A 60 3.30 -4.49 7.13
N SER A 61 3.63 -5.36 8.07
CA SER A 61 3.79 -5.01 9.49
C SER A 61 5.00 -4.11 9.81
N LEU A 62 5.88 -3.90 8.82
CA LEU A 62 7.10 -3.10 8.99
C LEU A 62 6.85 -1.61 8.77
N LYS A 63 7.23 -0.80 9.77
CA LYS A 63 7.29 0.66 9.66
C LYS A 63 8.61 1.08 9.02
N LEU A 64 8.68 1.00 7.69
CA LEU A 64 9.72 1.67 6.90
C LEU A 64 9.21 3.05 6.47
N ASP A 65 10.09 4.04 6.47
CA ASP A 65 9.78 5.37 5.94
C ASP A 65 9.96 5.35 4.40
N PHE A 66 8.88 5.05 3.70
CA PHE A 66 8.92 4.94 2.24
C PHE A 66 9.06 6.29 1.54
N ASP A 67 8.72 7.40 2.20
CA ASP A 67 8.88 8.75 1.63
C ASP A 67 10.35 9.11 1.43
N VAL A 68 11.24 8.53 2.24
CA VAL A 68 12.70 8.71 2.11
C VAL A 68 13.34 7.66 1.18
N LEU A 69 12.83 6.43 1.16
CA LEU A 69 13.47 5.30 0.47
C LEU A 69 13.13 5.23 -1.03
N VAL A 70 11.93 5.65 -1.42
CA VAL A 70 11.49 5.61 -2.82
C VAL A 70 12.28 6.62 -3.66
N GLY A 71 12.68 6.21 -4.87
CA GLY A 71 13.50 7.02 -5.78
C GLY A 71 14.99 7.07 -5.42
N ARG A 72 15.40 6.37 -4.36
CA ARG A 72 16.81 6.20 -3.97
C ARG A 72 17.23 4.75 -3.90
N ASN A 73 16.42 3.93 -3.21
CA ASN A 73 16.78 2.55 -2.88
C ASN A 73 15.81 1.52 -3.47
N ILE A 74 14.54 1.88 -3.53
CA ILE A 74 13.45 0.98 -3.91
C ILE A 74 12.45 1.68 -4.81
N GLU A 75 11.66 0.90 -5.53
CA GLU A 75 10.50 1.34 -6.29
C GLU A 75 9.29 0.48 -5.94
N ASN A 76 8.09 1.06 -6.01
CA ASN A 76 6.81 0.36 -5.81
C ASN A 76 6.74 -0.50 -4.53
N PRO A 77 7.12 0.03 -3.34
CA PRO A 77 7.09 -0.75 -2.12
C PRO A 77 5.68 -1.26 -1.79
N VAL A 78 5.64 -2.44 -1.17
CA VAL A 78 4.43 -3.07 -0.61
C VAL A 78 4.60 -3.45 0.87
N GLY A 79 5.79 -3.22 1.43
CA GLY A 79 6.21 -3.60 2.78
C GLY A 79 7.72 -3.86 2.83
N GLY A 80 8.18 -4.61 3.82
CA GLY A 80 9.59 -4.96 4.00
C GLY A 80 9.80 -6.43 4.36
N VAL A 81 11.06 -6.88 4.29
CA VAL A 81 11.48 -8.21 4.77
C VAL A 81 12.52 -8.02 5.86
N VAL A 82 12.39 -8.74 6.98
CA VAL A 82 13.38 -8.75 8.06
C VAL A 82 14.34 -9.91 7.85
N LEU A 83 15.64 -9.61 7.85
CA LEU A 83 16.70 -10.61 7.87
C LEU A 83 17.38 -10.56 9.24
N PRO A 84 17.49 -11.69 9.96
CA PRO A 84 18.26 -11.73 11.20
C PRO A 84 19.74 -11.54 10.89
N VAL A 85 20.41 -10.72 11.70
CA VAL A 85 21.85 -10.47 11.61
C VAL A 85 22.50 -10.95 12.91
N GLY A 86 23.60 -11.69 12.79
CA GLY A 86 24.39 -12.24 13.90
C GLY A 86 25.87 -12.01 13.70
#